data_AF-A0A7S1TEU3-F1
#
_entry.id   AF-A0A7S1TEU3-F1
#
_cell.length_a   1.000
_cell.length_b   1.000
_cell.length_c   1.000
_cell.angle_alpha   90.00
_cell.angle_beta   90.00
_cell.angle_gamma   90.00
#
_symmetry.space_group_name_H-M   'P 1'
#
loop_
_entity.id
_entity.type
_entity.pdbx_description
1 polymer ?
#
loop_
_entity_poly.entity_id
_entity_poly.type
_entity_poly.pdbx_seq_one_letter_code
_entity_poly.pdbx_strand_id
1 'polypeptide(L)'
;DLNFRAGVVGVGNKIGIPVANYFLNDGWNSLGDLSGPNGRPFSDYTNYKPKNSDRTPPSRLRFPLRWQPLEGFLDNLGQFYHQIHVVPFLKYARSLVLSEREFRTRQAPSPYRNPNRLWNLSRSDKDTMIRLASEIVDLNANLTPEQRFYAAFWEIKATSLGFLQGYYRLALGLNDFEYAAFATSEVLAQYEAIRVVWKEKVRHDLVRPQTVIRSGLIGDLVNSFVKKQGKVLEIPSSVWESYLHTQPHSEYPSASSVLCSATLENAEVVTRWKLGPGTPSIPINLTLPAVAFPSALWSSLGLTSNEQLVHLFFESSSVMAENCGMSRLWAGVHFRPAVEEGLRLGQGLGAAAWNHVQDLIEGRVPPNCVRCDMA
;
A
#
# COMPACT_ATOMS: atom_id res chain seq x y z
N ASP A 1 -13.53 10.22 40.69
CA ASP A 1 -14.96 10.47 40.42
C ASP A 1 -15.20 11.22 39.13
N LEU A 2 -15.38 10.47 38.04
CA LEU A 2 -15.99 11.01 36.82
C LEU A 2 -17.45 10.56 36.82
N ASN A 3 -18.33 11.44 37.27
CA ASN A 3 -19.77 11.34 37.06
C ASN A 3 -20.08 11.39 35.56
N PHE A 4 -19.86 10.27 34.86
CA PHE A 4 -20.30 10.08 33.49
C PHE A 4 -21.83 10.00 33.50
N ARG A 5 -22.49 11.12 33.18
CA ARG A 5 -23.91 11.13 32.85
C ARG A 5 -24.15 10.13 31.73
N ALA A 6 -25.13 9.25 31.90
CA ALA A 6 -25.51 8.15 31.00
C ALA A 6 -26.09 8.60 29.62
N GLY A 7 -25.52 9.64 29.01
CA GLY A 7 -25.87 10.13 27.69
C GLY A 7 -24.90 9.64 26.61
N VAL A 8 -25.26 9.82 25.34
CA VAL A 8 -24.48 9.39 24.16
C VAL A 8 -23.02 9.88 24.18
N VAL A 9 -22.77 11.09 24.68
CA VAL A 9 -21.41 11.64 24.86
C VAL A 9 -20.62 10.86 25.90
N GLY A 10 -21.25 10.47 27.01
CA GLY A 10 -20.62 9.68 28.06
C GLY A 10 -20.23 8.28 27.57
N VAL A 11 -21.09 7.64 26.78
CA VAL A 11 -20.80 6.36 26.11
C VAL A 11 -19.62 6.51 25.15
N GLY A 12 -19.64 7.55 24.31
CA GLY A 12 -18.54 7.85 23.38
C GLY A 12 -17.19 8.01 24.09
N ASN A 13 -17.15 8.77 25.19
CA ASN A 13 -15.93 8.94 25.98
C ASN A 13 -15.47 7.63 26.65
N LYS A 14 -16.40 6.83 27.17
CA LYS A 14 -16.10 5.54 27.84
C LYS A 14 -15.48 4.52 26.87
N ILE A 15 -15.87 4.56 25.59
CA ILE A 15 -15.32 3.67 24.54
C ILE A 15 -14.05 4.28 23.93
N GLY A 16 -14.08 5.56 23.59
CA GLY A 16 -13.02 6.23 22.83
C GLY A 16 -11.70 6.36 23.60
N ILE A 17 -11.74 6.64 24.90
CA ILE A 17 -10.52 6.81 25.71
C ILE A 17 -9.70 5.50 25.78
N PRO A 18 -10.26 4.33 26.12
CA PRO A 18 -9.53 3.06 26.07
C PRO A 18 -8.96 2.73 24.68
N VAL A 19 -9.73 2.98 23.61
CA VAL A 19 -9.26 2.75 22.24
C VAL A 19 -8.07 3.65 21.90
N ALA A 20 -8.14 4.95 22.22
CA ALA A 20 -7.02 5.87 22.02
C ALA A 20 -5.78 5.41 22.82
N ASN A 21 -5.95 5.09 24.11
CA ASN A 21 -4.87 4.62 24.97
C ASN A 21 -4.20 3.33 24.46
N TYR A 22 -4.98 2.43 23.85
CA TYR A 22 -4.44 1.25 23.19
C TYR A 22 -3.48 1.62 22.04
N PHE A 23 -3.92 2.49 21.12
CA PHE A 23 -3.13 2.90 19.95
C PHE A 23 -1.95 3.83 20.27
N LEU A 24 -1.91 4.40 21.47
CA LEU A 24 -0.71 5.08 21.97
C LEU A 24 0.42 4.08 22.31
N ASN A 25 0.10 2.82 22.60
CA ASN A 25 1.02 1.82 23.13
C ASN A 25 1.06 0.51 22.32
N ASP A 26 0.52 0.51 21.11
CA ASP A 26 0.35 -0.69 20.28
C ASP A 26 1.62 -1.09 19.50
N GLY A 27 2.74 -0.38 19.69
CA GLY A 27 4.00 -0.62 19.00
C GLY A 27 4.22 0.21 17.73
N TRP A 28 3.26 1.09 17.37
CA TRP A 28 3.46 2.08 16.29
C TRP A 28 4.37 3.25 16.66
N ASN A 29 4.79 3.32 17.93
CA ASN A 29 5.58 4.43 18.46
C ASN A 29 4.92 5.79 18.20
N SER A 30 3.59 5.87 18.32
CA SER A 30 2.79 7.06 18.00
C SER A 30 3.23 8.30 18.77
N LEU A 31 3.80 8.13 19.96
CA LEU A 31 4.33 9.21 20.80
C LEU A 31 5.85 9.40 20.67
N GLY A 32 6.58 8.44 20.11
CA GLY A 32 8.05 8.47 20.03
C GLY A 32 8.77 7.93 21.27
N ASP A 33 8.05 7.53 22.31
CA ASP A 33 8.57 7.06 23.59
C ASP A 33 9.42 5.78 23.49
N LEU A 34 9.13 4.90 22.52
CA LEU A 34 9.95 3.71 22.26
C LEU A 34 11.35 4.05 21.72
N SER A 35 11.55 5.27 21.21
CA SER A 35 12.84 5.74 20.69
C SER A 35 13.66 6.51 21.73
N GLY A 36 13.23 6.49 23.00
CA GLY A 36 13.92 7.13 24.12
C GLY A 36 13.54 8.60 24.33
N PRO A 37 14.23 9.33 25.23
CA PRO A 37 13.81 10.64 25.72
C PRO A 37 13.68 11.74 24.66
N ASN A 38 14.39 11.62 23.53
CA ASN A 38 14.35 12.55 22.39
C ASN A 38 13.63 11.95 21.17
N GLY A 39 12.90 10.86 21.37
CA GLY A 39 12.16 10.21 20.31
C GLY A 39 11.07 11.12 19.72
N ARG A 40 10.79 10.93 18.43
CA ARG A 40 9.74 11.66 17.72
C ARG A 40 8.58 10.72 17.39
N PRO A 41 7.34 11.21 17.24
CA PRO A 41 6.24 10.40 16.77
C PRO A 41 6.63 9.57 15.54
N PHE A 42 6.34 8.26 15.59
CA PHE A 42 6.62 7.27 14.55
C PHE A 42 8.10 7.06 14.20
N SER A 43 9.03 7.61 15.00
CA SER A 43 10.47 7.41 14.77
C SER A 43 10.86 5.94 14.97
N ASP A 44 11.90 5.51 14.26
CA ASP A 44 12.35 4.12 14.36
C ASP A 44 13.03 3.85 15.71
N TYR A 45 12.61 2.79 16.40
CA TYR A 45 13.23 2.28 17.63
C TYR A 45 13.94 0.94 17.41
N THR A 46 13.97 0.44 16.18
CA THR A 46 14.54 -0.85 15.80
C THR A 46 15.89 -0.74 15.10
N ASN A 47 16.35 0.49 14.87
CA ASN A 47 17.64 0.81 14.26
C ASN A 47 17.82 0.13 12.90
N TYR A 48 16.76 0.12 12.09
CA TYR A 48 16.83 -0.33 10.71
C TYR A 48 17.83 0.54 9.95
N LYS A 49 18.72 -0.10 9.19
CA LYS A 49 19.69 0.59 8.34
C LYS A 49 19.66 -0.03 6.94
N PRO A 50 19.41 0.77 5.89
CA PRO A 50 19.50 0.27 4.52
C PRO A 50 20.94 -0.22 4.24
N LYS A 51 21.07 -1.25 3.40
CA LYS A 51 22.39 -1.77 3.02
C LYS A 51 23.17 -0.83 2.09
N ASN A 52 22.45 -0.01 1.32
CA ASN A 52 23.03 0.98 0.42
C ASN A 52 22.83 2.40 0.98
N SER A 53 23.80 3.27 0.72
CA SER A 53 23.68 4.71 1.00
C SER A 53 22.97 5.42 -0.15
N ASP A 54 22.13 6.37 0.24
CA ASP A 54 21.57 7.46 -0.57
C ASP A 54 22.59 8.21 -1.43
N ARG A 55 23.85 8.31 -0.98
CA ARG A 55 24.92 9.07 -1.68
C ARG A 55 25.70 8.25 -2.70
N THR A 56 25.53 6.94 -2.73
CA THR A 56 26.28 6.08 -3.67
C THR A 56 25.56 6.07 -5.03
N PRO A 57 26.23 6.37 -6.16
CA PRO A 57 25.57 6.26 -7.45
C PRO A 57 25.01 4.84 -7.68
N PRO A 58 23.80 4.67 -8.26
CA PRO A 58 23.20 3.35 -8.49
C PRO A 58 24.09 2.34 -9.23
N SER A 59 24.97 2.82 -10.13
CA SER A 59 25.93 1.99 -10.87
C SER A 59 27.10 1.45 -10.03
N ARG A 60 27.28 1.93 -8.79
CA ARG A 60 28.38 1.57 -7.89
C ARG A 60 27.91 0.97 -6.57
N LEU A 61 26.65 0.52 -6.49
CA LEU A 61 26.09 -0.04 -5.27
C LEU A 61 26.82 -1.32 -4.85
N ARG A 62 27.17 -1.40 -3.56
CA ARG A 62 27.77 -2.60 -2.97
C ARG A 62 26.77 -3.76 -2.92
N PHE A 63 25.48 -3.48 -2.72
CA PHE A 63 24.42 -4.48 -2.70
C PHE A 63 23.36 -4.16 -3.77
N PRO A 64 23.58 -4.54 -5.04
CA PRO A 64 22.72 -4.07 -6.15
C PRO A 64 21.24 -4.48 -6.05
N LEU A 65 20.93 -5.55 -5.31
CA LEU A 65 19.56 -6.02 -5.07
C LEU A 65 18.91 -5.44 -3.81
N ARG A 66 19.64 -4.62 -3.04
CA ARG A 66 19.14 -4.03 -1.80
C ARG A 66 18.62 -2.62 -1.99
N TRP A 67 17.66 -2.25 -1.15
CA TRP A 67 17.04 -0.94 -1.19
C TRP A 67 18.09 0.15 -1.01
N GLN A 68 17.95 1.18 -1.83
CA GLN A 68 18.69 2.41 -1.74
C GLN A 68 17.68 3.51 -1.47
N PRO A 69 17.83 4.28 -0.39
CA PRO A 69 17.02 5.48 -0.20
C PRO A 69 17.29 6.49 -1.31
N LEU A 70 16.23 7.07 -1.86
CA LEU A 70 16.34 8.07 -2.93
C LEU A 70 16.40 9.48 -2.34
N GLU A 71 17.01 10.39 -3.09
CA GLU A 71 16.85 11.83 -2.87
C GLU A 71 15.49 12.28 -3.45
N GLY A 72 14.86 13.24 -2.79
CA GLY A 72 13.63 13.89 -3.25
C GLY A 72 13.63 15.39 -2.95
N PHE A 73 12.70 16.09 -3.59
CA PHE A 73 12.47 17.52 -3.36
C PHE A 73 11.48 17.69 -2.22
N LEU A 74 11.87 18.40 -1.16
CA LEU A 74 11.00 18.70 -0.03
C LEU A 74 10.03 19.84 -0.39
N ASP A 75 10.53 20.82 -1.14
CA ASP A 75 9.76 21.96 -1.62
C ASP A 75 10.20 22.38 -3.04
N ASN A 76 9.50 23.38 -3.60
CA ASN A 76 9.88 24.02 -4.86
C ASN A 76 10.82 25.22 -4.67
N LEU A 77 11.44 25.35 -3.49
CA LEU A 77 12.31 26.47 -3.10
C LEU A 77 13.78 26.04 -2.96
N GLY A 78 14.10 24.80 -3.30
CA GLY A 78 15.47 24.27 -3.32
C GLY A 78 15.84 23.43 -2.10
N GLN A 79 14.88 23.02 -1.26
CA GLN A 79 15.13 22.06 -0.19
C GLN A 79 14.99 20.63 -0.68
N PHE A 80 15.95 19.79 -0.31
CA PHE A 80 16.02 18.38 -0.66
C PHE A 80 15.99 17.53 0.61
N TYR A 81 15.53 16.30 0.47
CA TYR A 81 15.59 15.30 1.53
C TYR A 81 16.11 13.98 0.98
N HIS A 82 16.66 13.15 1.86
CA HIS A 82 16.91 11.75 1.57
C HIS A 82 15.89 10.90 2.30
N GLN A 83 15.38 9.88 1.60
CA GLN A 83 14.43 8.95 2.20
C GLN A 83 15.05 8.22 3.39
N ILE A 84 14.22 7.92 4.38
CA ILE A 84 14.46 6.91 5.39
C ILE A 84 13.32 5.90 5.30
N HIS A 85 13.54 4.64 5.67
CA HIS A 85 12.46 3.67 5.61
C HIS A 85 11.34 4.11 6.56
N VAL A 86 10.14 4.31 6.03
CA VAL A 86 8.99 4.72 6.85
C VAL A 86 8.60 3.55 7.76
N VAL A 87 8.52 3.83 9.06
CA VAL A 87 8.03 2.91 10.12
C VAL A 87 8.50 1.44 9.98
N PRO A 88 9.82 1.14 9.92
CA PRO A 88 10.32 -0.22 9.64
C PRO A 88 9.97 -1.22 10.76
N PHE A 89 9.52 -0.73 11.91
CA PHE A 89 9.15 -1.49 13.09
C PHE A 89 7.72 -2.03 13.07
N LEU A 90 6.88 -1.75 12.05
CA LEU A 90 5.45 -2.15 12.08
C LEU A 90 5.19 -3.64 12.25
N LYS A 91 6.17 -4.51 11.96
CA LYS A 91 6.05 -5.94 12.27
C LYS A 91 5.93 -6.25 13.77
N TYR A 92 6.34 -5.31 14.64
CA TYR A 92 6.25 -5.40 16.10
C TYR A 92 4.98 -4.76 16.66
N ALA A 93 4.20 -4.05 15.83
CA ALA A 93 2.90 -3.55 16.24
C ALA A 93 2.00 -4.74 16.65
N ARG A 94 1.14 -4.53 17.65
CA ARG A 94 0.22 -5.55 18.16
C ARG A 94 -0.84 -5.87 17.12
N SER A 95 -1.13 -7.15 16.92
CA SER A 95 -2.21 -7.58 16.03
C SER A 95 -3.56 -7.09 16.53
N LEU A 96 -4.49 -6.87 15.60
CA LEU A 96 -5.89 -6.57 15.91
C LEU A 96 -6.84 -7.71 15.55
N VAL A 97 -6.39 -8.67 14.73
CA VAL A 97 -7.18 -9.79 14.20
C VAL A 97 -6.38 -11.10 14.18
N LEU A 98 -5.18 -11.10 13.61
CA LEU A 98 -4.43 -12.33 13.38
C LEU A 98 -3.81 -12.91 14.66
N SER A 99 -3.69 -14.22 14.71
CA SER A 99 -2.78 -14.87 15.65
C SER A 99 -1.32 -14.64 15.25
N GLU A 100 -0.41 -14.76 16.23
CA GLU A 100 1.03 -14.69 15.95
C GLU A 100 1.49 -15.79 14.97
N ARG A 101 0.85 -16.97 15.01
CA ARG A 101 1.14 -18.05 14.07
C ARG A 101 0.78 -17.65 12.64
N GLU A 102 -0.45 -17.20 12.41
CA GLU A 102 -0.90 -16.75 11.09
C GLU A 102 -0.04 -15.61 10.56
N PHE A 103 0.28 -14.63 11.42
CA PHE A 103 1.18 -13.54 11.07
C PHE A 103 2.56 -14.05 10.63
N ARG A 104 3.18 -14.97 11.37
CA ARG A 104 4.51 -15.51 11.06
C ARG A 104 4.54 -16.36 9.79
N THR A 105 3.50 -17.16 9.53
CA THR A 105 3.46 -18.08 8.38
C THR A 105 3.16 -17.38 7.04
N ARG A 106 2.59 -16.17 7.06
CA ARG A 106 2.39 -15.35 5.86
C ARG A 106 3.71 -14.76 5.37
N GLN A 107 4.43 -15.45 4.49
CA GLN A 107 5.74 -15.02 3.98
C GLN A 107 5.75 -14.95 2.47
N ALA A 108 6.56 -14.03 1.93
CA ALA A 108 6.81 -13.88 0.50
C ALA A 108 8.13 -14.52 0.10
N PRO A 109 8.17 -15.46 -0.86
CA PRO A 109 9.43 -16.01 -1.36
C PRO A 109 10.27 -14.88 -2.02
N SER A 110 11.60 -14.95 -1.96
CA SER A 110 12.40 -13.94 -2.64
C SER A 110 12.34 -14.15 -4.15
N PRO A 111 12.19 -13.09 -4.98
CA PRO A 111 12.30 -13.21 -6.43
C PRO A 111 13.74 -13.41 -6.91
N TYR A 112 14.73 -13.28 -6.02
CA TYR A 112 16.15 -13.43 -6.33
C TYR A 112 16.76 -14.61 -5.57
N ARG A 113 17.70 -15.30 -6.21
CA ARG A 113 18.44 -16.42 -5.59
C ARG A 113 19.42 -15.92 -4.54
N ASN A 114 20.15 -14.84 -4.83
CA ASN A 114 21.21 -14.33 -3.96
C ASN A 114 21.12 -12.81 -3.71
N PRO A 115 20.08 -12.33 -2.99
CA PRO A 115 19.87 -10.89 -2.77
C PRO A 115 21.00 -10.21 -1.98
N ASN A 116 21.80 -10.97 -1.22
CA ASN A 116 22.94 -10.48 -0.42
C ASN A 116 24.26 -10.36 -1.21
N ARG A 117 24.28 -10.71 -2.50
CA ARG A 117 25.52 -10.75 -3.25
C ARG A 117 26.15 -9.35 -3.38
N LEU A 118 27.45 -9.29 -3.14
CA LEU A 118 28.22 -8.04 -3.20
C LEU A 118 28.66 -7.72 -4.63
N TRP A 119 28.58 -6.44 -5.00
CA TRP A 119 29.10 -5.79 -6.21
C TRP A 119 28.52 -6.29 -7.55
N ASN A 120 28.41 -7.60 -7.73
CA ASN A 120 28.01 -8.25 -8.97
C ASN A 120 26.85 -9.22 -8.74
N LEU A 121 25.89 -9.23 -9.66
CA LEU A 121 24.75 -10.15 -9.65
C LEU A 121 25.18 -11.55 -10.12
N SER A 122 24.46 -12.59 -9.66
CA SER A 122 24.51 -13.90 -10.35
C SER A 122 23.93 -13.76 -11.76
N ARG A 123 24.34 -14.62 -12.69
CA ARG A 123 23.78 -14.59 -14.06
C ARG A 123 22.25 -14.64 -14.01
N SER A 124 21.69 -15.58 -13.24
CA SER A 124 20.25 -15.72 -13.03
C SER A 124 19.58 -14.46 -12.44
N ASP A 125 20.20 -13.83 -11.43
CA ASP A 125 19.63 -12.63 -10.82
C ASP A 125 19.77 -11.41 -11.75
N LYS A 126 20.85 -11.34 -12.53
CA LYS A 126 21.09 -10.31 -13.54
C LYS A 126 20.04 -10.39 -14.65
N ASP A 127 19.82 -11.60 -15.19
CA ASP A 127 18.83 -11.85 -16.24
C ASP A 127 17.42 -11.51 -15.73
N THR A 128 17.12 -11.87 -14.47
CA THR A 128 15.86 -11.50 -13.82
C THR A 128 15.72 -9.98 -13.70
N MET A 129 16.76 -9.28 -13.26
CA MET A 129 16.72 -7.83 -13.09
C MET A 129 16.60 -7.07 -14.40
N ILE A 130 17.33 -7.49 -15.44
CA ILE A 130 17.22 -6.90 -16.77
C ILE A 130 15.79 -7.05 -17.28
N ARG A 131 15.23 -8.27 -17.24
CA ARG A 131 13.84 -8.51 -17.69
C ARG A 131 12.84 -7.64 -16.95
N LEU A 132 12.93 -7.57 -15.62
CA LEU A 132 12.00 -6.78 -14.80
C LEU A 132 12.16 -5.27 -15.03
N ALA A 133 13.38 -4.77 -15.19
CA ALA A 133 13.63 -3.35 -15.46
C ALA A 133 13.22 -2.94 -16.88
N SER A 134 13.49 -3.79 -17.88
CA SER A 134 13.02 -3.59 -19.26
C SER A 134 11.50 -3.52 -19.32
N GLU A 135 10.78 -4.43 -18.63
CA GLU A 135 9.32 -4.37 -18.56
C GLU A 135 8.82 -3.02 -18.02
N ILE A 136 9.44 -2.47 -16.97
CA ILE A 136 9.06 -1.18 -16.41
C ILE A 136 9.30 -0.04 -17.40
N VAL A 137 10.44 -0.05 -18.09
CA VAL A 137 10.74 0.95 -19.13
C VAL A 137 9.76 0.85 -20.29
N ASP A 138 9.46 -0.36 -20.77
CA ASP A 138 8.51 -0.59 -21.86
C ASP A 138 7.09 -0.15 -21.50
N LEU A 139 6.63 -0.48 -20.28
CA LEU A 139 5.34 -0.02 -19.77
C LEU A 139 5.29 1.50 -19.62
N ASN A 140 6.37 2.11 -19.09
CA ASN A 140 6.46 3.55 -18.90
C ASN A 140 6.42 4.31 -20.24
N ALA A 141 7.15 3.82 -21.25
CA ALA A 141 7.18 4.41 -22.59
C ALA A 141 5.81 4.33 -23.30
N ASN A 142 5.00 3.32 -22.98
CA ASN A 142 3.70 3.07 -23.62
C ASN A 142 2.50 3.44 -22.72
N LEU A 143 2.69 4.30 -21.71
CA LEU A 143 1.62 4.68 -20.79
C LEU A 143 0.44 5.35 -21.49
N THR A 144 -0.72 4.69 -21.43
CA THR A 144 -1.98 5.28 -21.90
C THR A 144 -2.49 6.31 -20.88
N PRO A 145 -3.34 7.26 -21.31
CA PRO A 145 -4.03 8.18 -20.38
C PRO A 145 -4.77 7.45 -19.26
N GLU A 146 -5.44 6.35 -19.59
CA GLU A 146 -6.17 5.52 -18.63
C GLU A 146 -5.23 4.87 -17.58
N GLN A 147 -4.09 4.33 -18.01
CA GLN A 147 -3.12 3.76 -17.08
C GLN A 147 -2.52 4.82 -16.16
N ARG A 148 -2.28 6.04 -16.66
CA ARG A 148 -1.84 7.18 -15.84
C ARG A 148 -2.91 7.58 -14.81
N PHE A 149 -4.17 7.58 -15.22
CA PHE A 149 -5.30 7.82 -14.33
C PHE A 149 -5.36 6.79 -13.23
N TYR A 150 -5.36 5.50 -13.54
CA TYR A 150 -5.41 4.45 -12.51
C TYR A 150 -4.16 4.42 -11.63
N ALA A 151 -2.98 4.72 -12.19
CA ALA A 151 -1.77 4.93 -11.39
C ALA A 151 -2.02 6.02 -10.33
N ALA A 152 -2.55 7.17 -10.71
CA ALA A 152 -2.81 8.24 -9.75
C ALA A 152 -4.00 7.95 -8.81
N PHE A 153 -5.10 7.38 -9.32
CA PHE A 153 -6.32 7.05 -8.56
C PHE A 153 -6.00 6.08 -7.40
N TRP A 154 -5.31 4.98 -7.70
CA TRP A 154 -4.95 4.00 -6.68
C TRP A 154 -3.81 4.45 -5.77
N GLU A 155 -3.04 5.50 -6.11
CA GLU A 155 -2.02 6.03 -5.18
C GLU A 155 -2.67 6.69 -3.97
N ILE A 156 -3.76 7.42 -4.18
CA ILE A 156 -4.47 8.13 -3.12
C ILE A 156 -5.49 7.17 -2.49
N LYS A 157 -5.06 6.41 -1.47
CA LYS A 157 -5.88 5.38 -0.82
C LYS A 157 -7.18 5.92 -0.22
N ALA A 158 -7.12 7.11 0.39
CA ALA A 158 -8.31 7.75 0.96
C ALA A 158 -9.37 8.06 -0.12
N THR A 159 -8.93 8.45 -1.33
CA THR A 159 -9.83 8.68 -2.47
C THR A 159 -10.31 7.36 -3.05
N SER A 160 -9.41 6.43 -3.38
CA SER A 160 -9.80 5.18 -4.06
C SER A 160 -10.57 4.22 -3.16
N LEU A 161 -10.00 3.78 -2.04
CA LEU A 161 -10.64 2.82 -1.15
C LEU A 161 -11.83 3.44 -0.41
N GLY A 162 -11.72 4.70 0.03
CA GLY A 162 -12.83 5.41 0.66
C GLY A 162 -14.04 5.60 -0.28
N PHE A 163 -13.79 5.89 -1.56
CA PHE A 163 -14.85 5.94 -2.58
C PHE A 163 -15.54 4.58 -2.74
N LEU A 164 -14.77 3.49 -2.81
CA LEU A 164 -15.31 2.14 -2.95
C LEU A 164 -16.10 1.71 -1.71
N GLN A 165 -15.62 2.03 -0.51
CA GLN A 165 -16.36 1.79 0.73
C GLN A 165 -17.74 2.47 0.70
N GLY A 166 -17.79 3.74 0.28
CA GLY A 166 -19.06 4.49 0.11
C GLY A 166 -19.96 3.88 -0.97
N TYR A 167 -19.40 3.43 -2.08
CA TYR A 167 -20.14 2.71 -3.12
C TYR A 167 -20.79 1.43 -2.58
N TYR A 168 -20.01 0.57 -1.89
CA TYR A 168 -20.54 -0.68 -1.33
C TYR A 168 -21.60 -0.44 -0.26
N ARG A 169 -21.48 0.62 0.56
CA ARG A 169 -22.54 1.03 1.49
C ARG A 169 -23.88 1.23 0.76
N LEU A 170 -23.87 1.98 -0.33
CA LEU A 170 -25.06 2.30 -1.10
C LEU A 170 -25.59 1.07 -1.85
N ALA A 171 -24.72 0.35 -2.55
CA ALA A 171 -25.08 -0.81 -3.35
C ALA A 171 -25.69 -1.95 -2.52
N LEU A 172 -25.22 -2.13 -1.29
CA LEU A 172 -25.72 -3.15 -0.35
C LEU A 172 -26.88 -2.68 0.53
N GLY A 173 -27.24 -1.39 0.47
CA GLY A 173 -28.26 -0.80 1.34
C GLY A 173 -27.94 -0.96 2.82
N LEU A 174 -26.67 -0.78 3.20
CA LEU A 174 -26.25 -0.96 4.60
C LEU A 174 -26.82 0.17 5.47
N ASN A 175 -27.47 -0.21 6.58
CA ASN A 175 -27.83 0.76 7.62
C ASN A 175 -26.57 1.27 8.37
N ASP A 176 -26.72 2.27 9.23
CA ASP A 176 -25.57 2.88 9.92
C ASP A 176 -24.76 1.89 10.76
N PHE A 177 -25.41 0.90 11.39
CA PHE A 177 -24.72 -0.11 12.18
C PHE A 177 -23.97 -1.11 11.29
N GLU A 178 -24.61 -1.61 10.23
CA GLU A 178 -23.98 -2.51 9.25
C GLU A 178 -22.81 -1.84 8.53
N TYR A 179 -22.95 -0.54 8.22
CA TYR A 179 -21.88 0.25 7.64
C TYR A 179 -20.71 0.44 8.61
N ALA A 180 -20.99 0.73 9.89
CA ALA A 180 -19.94 0.82 10.91
C ALA A 180 -19.19 -0.51 11.07
N ALA A 181 -19.90 -1.64 11.02
CA ALA A 181 -19.29 -2.97 11.03
C ALA A 181 -18.39 -3.20 9.81
N PHE A 182 -18.90 -2.93 8.60
CA PHE A 182 -18.14 -3.05 7.35
C PHE A 182 -16.88 -2.17 7.41
N ALA A 183 -17.02 -0.88 7.68
CA ALA A 183 -15.91 0.06 7.76
C ALA A 183 -14.87 -0.33 8.83
N THR A 184 -15.31 -0.84 9.98
CA THR A 184 -14.41 -1.36 11.02
C THR A 184 -13.63 -2.57 10.50
N SER A 185 -14.30 -3.54 9.88
CA SER A 185 -13.64 -4.72 9.34
C SER A 185 -12.64 -4.37 8.23
N GLU A 186 -12.93 -3.37 7.41
CA GLU A 186 -12.02 -2.89 6.37
C GLU A 186 -10.74 -2.30 6.97
N VAL A 187 -10.87 -1.42 7.97
CA VAL A 187 -9.72 -0.82 8.66
C VAL A 187 -8.87 -1.88 9.35
N LEU A 188 -9.50 -2.88 9.97
CA LEU A 188 -8.80 -4.03 10.57
C LEU A 188 -8.04 -4.84 9.51
N ALA A 189 -8.63 -5.10 8.34
CA ALA A 189 -7.98 -5.79 7.24
C ALA A 189 -6.76 -5.02 6.73
N GLN A 190 -6.90 -3.70 6.55
CA GLN A 190 -5.80 -2.83 6.12
C GLN A 190 -4.67 -2.79 7.15
N TYR A 191 -4.98 -2.72 8.44
CA TYR A 191 -3.99 -2.73 9.51
C TYR A 191 -3.14 -4.02 9.49
N GLU A 192 -3.77 -5.18 9.38
CA GLU A 192 -3.06 -6.46 9.28
C GLU A 192 -2.27 -6.60 7.98
N ALA A 193 -2.81 -6.12 6.86
CA ALA A 193 -2.13 -6.07 5.57
C ALA A 193 -0.81 -5.28 5.66
N ILE A 194 -0.85 -4.10 6.30
CA ILE A 194 0.35 -3.27 6.53
C ILE A 194 1.38 -4.00 7.39
N ARG A 195 0.96 -4.62 8.51
CA ARG A 195 1.89 -5.38 9.36
C ARG A 195 2.57 -6.50 8.60
N VAL A 196 1.79 -7.29 7.86
CA VAL A 196 2.30 -8.42 7.06
C VAL A 196 3.29 -7.93 6.01
N VAL A 197 2.95 -6.89 5.25
CA VAL A 197 3.82 -6.43 4.17
C VAL A 197 5.06 -5.69 4.69
N TRP A 198 4.99 -4.94 5.80
CA TRP A 198 6.18 -4.30 6.39
C TRP A 198 7.17 -5.31 6.95
N LYS A 199 6.68 -6.40 7.55
CA LYS A 199 7.52 -7.54 7.96
C LYS A 199 8.36 -8.04 6.78
N GLU A 200 7.73 -8.25 5.63
CA GLU A 200 8.39 -8.77 4.44
C GLU A 200 9.30 -7.72 3.78
N LYS A 201 8.86 -6.46 3.71
CA LYS A 201 9.68 -5.34 3.20
C LYS A 201 11.00 -5.19 3.92
N VAL A 202 10.98 -5.23 5.25
CA VAL A 202 12.22 -5.12 6.03
C VAL A 202 13.05 -6.40 5.97
N ARG A 203 12.41 -7.58 5.89
CA ARG A 203 13.11 -8.87 5.75
C ARG A 203 13.87 -8.98 4.43
N HIS A 204 13.25 -8.55 3.35
CA HIS A 204 13.80 -8.63 1.99
C HIS A 204 14.71 -7.46 1.66
N ASP A 205 14.32 -6.26 2.08
CA ASP A 205 15.05 -5.01 1.86
C ASP A 205 15.39 -4.79 0.37
N LEU A 206 14.47 -5.10 -0.55
CA LEU A 206 14.77 -5.16 -1.99
C LEU A 206 14.74 -3.80 -2.70
N VAL A 207 15.59 -3.72 -3.72
CA VAL A 207 15.81 -2.55 -4.60
C VAL A 207 14.57 -2.14 -5.38
N ARG A 208 14.40 -0.82 -5.60
CA ARG A 208 13.29 -0.22 -6.37
C ARG A 208 13.62 -0.13 -7.88
N PRO A 209 12.61 -0.09 -8.77
CA PRO A 209 12.83 0.05 -10.22
C PRO A 209 13.72 1.23 -10.60
N GLN A 210 13.49 2.39 -9.98
CA GLN A 210 14.27 3.60 -10.25
C GLN A 210 15.76 3.41 -10.01
N THR A 211 16.16 2.73 -8.94
CA THR A 211 17.57 2.43 -8.67
C THR A 211 18.16 1.49 -9.73
N VAL A 212 17.42 0.45 -10.11
CA VAL A 212 17.92 -0.53 -11.11
C VAL A 212 18.07 0.11 -12.48
N ILE A 213 17.09 0.87 -12.93
CA ILE A 213 17.14 1.56 -14.23
C ILE A 213 18.29 2.57 -14.25
N ARG A 214 18.43 3.39 -13.19
CA ARG A 214 19.53 4.36 -13.05
C ARG A 214 20.92 3.75 -12.92
N SER A 215 21.03 2.44 -12.67
CA SER A 215 22.32 1.75 -12.62
C SER A 215 22.96 1.56 -14.01
N GLY A 216 22.19 1.75 -15.09
CA GLY A 216 22.64 1.48 -16.46
C GLY A 216 22.56 0.00 -16.85
N LEU A 217 22.00 -0.87 -15.99
CA LEU A 217 21.95 -2.32 -16.21
C LEU A 217 21.25 -2.73 -17.52
N ILE A 218 20.32 -1.90 -18.01
CA ILE A 218 19.54 -2.13 -19.23
C ILE A 218 19.95 -1.20 -20.39
N GLY A 219 21.06 -0.48 -20.26
CA GLY A 219 21.56 0.48 -21.26
C GLY A 219 21.72 1.90 -20.71
N ASP A 220 22.51 2.69 -21.43
CA ASP A 220 22.79 4.10 -21.09
C ASP A 220 21.63 5.03 -21.45
N LEU A 221 20.84 4.67 -22.47
CA LEU A 221 19.65 5.40 -22.92
C LEU A 221 18.41 4.51 -22.79
N VAL A 222 17.28 5.10 -22.44
CA VAL A 222 15.98 4.44 -22.36
C VAL A 222 14.87 5.35 -22.89
N ASN A 223 13.85 4.77 -23.53
CA ASN A 223 12.63 5.48 -23.86
C ASN A 223 11.76 5.61 -22.61
N SER A 224 11.29 6.82 -22.29
CA SER A 224 10.48 7.05 -21.09
C SER A 224 9.47 8.17 -21.28
N PHE A 225 8.28 8.01 -20.69
CA PHE A 225 7.32 9.09 -20.58
C PHE A 225 7.80 10.11 -19.54
N VAL A 226 8.28 11.26 -20.00
CA VAL A 226 8.76 12.34 -19.14
C VAL A 226 7.57 13.20 -18.70
N LYS A 227 7.06 12.94 -17.49
CA LYS A 227 5.84 13.59 -16.96
C LYS A 227 5.83 15.12 -17.08
N LYS A 228 6.95 15.78 -16.76
CA LYS A 228 7.08 17.25 -16.86
C LYS A 228 6.94 17.78 -18.29
N GLN A 229 7.29 16.96 -19.29
CA GLN A 229 7.18 17.31 -20.71
C GLN A 229 5.94 16.73 -21.39
N GLY A 230 5.21 15.81 -20.74
CA GLY A 230 3.98 15.21 -21.24
C GLY A 230 4.16 14.33 -22.48
N LYS A 231 5.36 13.82 -22.75
CA LYS A 231 5.69 13.02 -23.94
C LYS A 231 6.78 11.99 -23.67
N VAL A 232 6.90 11.02 -24.58
CA VAL A 232 7.97 10.03 -24.58
C VAL A 232 9.24 10.65 -25.16
N LEU A 233 10.37 10.42 -24.50
CA LEU A 233 11.70 10.84 -24.93
C LEU A 233 12.70 9.70 -24.72
N GLU A 234 13.72 9.67 -25.55
CA GLU A 234 14.95 8.94 -25.24
C GLU A 234 15.78 9.78 -24.27
N ILE A 235 16.08 9.23 -23.09
CA ILE A 235 16.80 9.91 -22.02
C ILE A 235 17.91 9.02 -21.45
N PRO A 236 18.96 9.61 -20.84
CA PRO A 236 19.91 8.83 -20.06
C PRO A 236 19.22 8.04 -18.94
N SER A 237 19.52 6.75 -18.82
CA SER A 237 18.94 5.89 -17.78
C SER A 237 19.23 6.40 -16.37
N SER A 238 20.38 7.06 -16.18
CA SER A 238 20.80 7.70 -14.92
C SER A 238 19.86 8.79 -14.40
N VAL A 239 19.04 9.40 -15.27
CA VAL A 239 18.06 10.44 -14.89
C VAL A 239 16.61 9.96 -14.97
N TRP A 240 16.38 8.68 -15.28
CA TRP A 240 15.04 8.12 -15.36
C TRP A 240 14.25 8.28 -14.06
N GLU A 241 12.96 8.57 -14.16
CA GLU A 241 12.04 8.70 -13.02
C GLU A 241 10.76 7.91 -13.28
N SER A 242 10.23 7.30 -12.23
CA SER A 242 8.92 6.66 -12.26
C SER A 242 7.80 7.70 -12.46
N TYR A 243 6.66 7.29 -13.03
CA TYR A 243 5.54 8.19 -13.28
C TYR A 243 4.96 8.78 -11.98
N LEU A 244 4.94 7.97 -10.91
CA LEU A 244 4.67 8.42 -9.54
C LEU A 244 5.95 8.50 -8.73
N HIS A 245 5.93 9.30 -7.68
CA HIS A 245 7.04 9.36 -6.74
C HIS A 245 7.24 8.00 -6.06
N THR A 246 8.48 7.51 -6.03
CA THR A 246 8.82 6.26 -5.36
C THR A 246 8.78 6.45 -3.84
N GLN A 247 7.89 5.74 -3.15
CA GLN A 247 7.67 5.87 -1.70
C GLN A 247 8.88 5.42 -0.85
N PRO A 248 9.08 6.00 0.36
CA PRO A 248 10.28 5.84 1.19
C PRO A 248 10.29 4.52 1.97
N HIS A 249 10.31 3.40 1.27
CA HIS A 249 10.46 2.05 1.83
C HIS A 249 10.94 1.08 0.75
N SER A 250 11.43 -0.09 1.17
CA SER A 250 11.88 -1.14 0.26
C SER A 250 10.76 -1.66 -0.64
N GLU A 251 11.15 -2.27 -1.75
CA GLU A 251 10.27 -2.59 -2.87
C GLU A 251 9.32 -3.75 -2.55
N TYR A 252 9.84 -4.87 -2.04
CA TYR A 252 9.13 -6.14 -2.11
C TYR A 252 8.53 -6.59 -0.77
N PRO A 253 7.28 -7.09 -0.75
CA PRO A 253 6.24 -7.03 -1.79
C PRO A 253 5.54 -5.68 -1.88
N SER A 254 4.65 -5.48 -2.85
CA SER A 254 3.88 -4.25 -2.99
C SER A 254 2.82 -4.08 -1.89
N ALA A 255 2.95 -3.04 -1.07
CA ALA A 255 1.96 -2.74 -0.03
C ALA A 255 0.58 -2.40 -0.60
N SER A 256 0.53 -1.70 -1.74
CA SER A 256 -0.73 -1.39 -2.41
C SER A 256 -1.49 -2.64 -2.83
N SER A 257 -0.79 -3.64 -3.37
CA SER A 257 -1.41 -4.91 -3.74
C SER A 257 -1.98 -5.66 -2.54
N VAL A 258 -1.24 -5.73 -1.42
CA VAL A 258 -1.71 -6.41 -0.19
C VAL A 258 -2.96 -5.69 0.36
N LEU A 259 -2.91 -4.35 0.44
CA LEU A 259 -4.03 -3.54 0.90
C LEU A 259 -5.28 -3.71 0.04
N CYS A 260 -5.13 -3.59 -1.28
CA CYS A 260 -6.26 -3.69 -2.21
C CYS A 260 -6.85 -5.10 -2.22
N SER A 261 -6.02 -6.15 -2.18
CA SER A 261 -6.51 -7.52 -2.05
C SER A 261 -7.30 -7.73 -0.76
N ALA A 262 -6.77 -7.30 0.40
CA ALA A 262 -7.44 -7.45 1.68
C ALA A 262 -8.76 -6.66 1.75
N THR A 263 -8.74 -5.41 1.26
CA THR A 263 -9.91 -4.50 1.30
C THR A 263 -11.03 -4.99 0.38
N LEU A 264 -10.71 -5.41 -0.84
CA LEU A 264 -11.72 -5.83 -1.81
C LEU A 264 -12.23 -7.24 -1.52
N GLU A 265 -11.40 -8.11 -0.92
CA GLU A 265 -11.89 -9.37 -0.33
C GLU A 265 -12.86 -9.09 0.82
N ASN A 266 -12.58 -8.11 1.69
CA ASN A 266 -13.50 -7.75 2.77
C ASN A 266 -14.88 -7.31 2.23
N ALA A 267 -14.90 -6.43 1.23
CA ALA A 267 -16.15 -6.01 0.57
C ALA A 267 -16.92 -7.18 -0.07
N GLU A 268 -16.20 -8.14 -0.66
CA GLU A 268 -16.79 -9.36 -1.22
C GLU A 268 -17.42 -10.24 -0.15
N VAL A 269 -16.74 -10.44 0.99
CA VAL A 269 -17.25 -11.24 2.10
C VAL A 269 -18.50 -10.59 2.71
N VAL A 270 -18.49 -9.26 2.88
CA VAL A 270 -19.67 -8.51 3.36
C VAL A 270 -20.84 -8.59 2.38
N THR A 271 -20.55 -8.52 1.07
CA THR A 271 -21.57 -8.70 0.02
C THR A 271 -22.27 -10.05 0.18
N ARG A 272 -21.51 -11.14 0.35
CA ARG A 272 -22.07 -12.48 0.53
C ARG A 272 -22.79 -12.65 1.87
N TRP A 273 -22.32 -11.99 2.93
CA TRP A 273 -23.04 -11.97 4.19
C TRP A 273 -24.40 -11.29 4.07
N LYS A 274 -24.47 -10.13 3.39
CA LYS A 274 -25.69 -9.33 3.26
C LYS A 274 -26.70 -9.94 2.28
N LEU A 275 -26.23 -10.44 1.15
CA LEU A 275 -27.08 -10.86 0.02
C LEU A 275 -27.17 -12.37 -0.18
N GLY A 276 -26.32 -13.15 0.49
CA GLY A 276 -26.29 -14.61 0.44
C GLY A 276 -24.98 -15.19 -0.14
N PRO A 277 -24.57 -16.42 0.26
CA PRO A 277 -23.29 -17.02 -0.15
C PRO A 277 -23.08 -17.17 -1.67
N GLY A 278 -24.18 -17.31 -2.43
CA GLY A 278 -24.17 -17.49 -3.88
C GLY A 278 -24.15 -16.17 -4.68
N THR A 279 -24.15 -15.02 -4.01
CA THR A 279 -24.20 -13.72 -4.69
C THR A 279 -22.88 -13.46 -5.43
N PRO A 280 -22.93 -13.07 -6.73
CA PRO A 280 -21.74 -12.68 -7.47
C PRO A 280 -21.16 -11.36 -6.93
N SER A 281 -19.89 -11.10 -7.26
CA SER A 281 -19.27 -9.80 -6.94
C SER A 281 -20.09 -8.65 -7.51
N ILE A 282 -20.24 -7.58 -6.72
CA ILE A 282 -20.88 -6.36 -7.22
C ILE A 282 -19.90 -5.64 -8.15
N PRO A 283 -20.24 -5.44 -9.44
CA PRO A 283 -19.39 -4.71 -10.37
C PRO A 283 -19.45 -3.20 -10.09
N ILE A 284 -18.35 -2.50 -10.38
CA ILE A 284 -18.37 -1.04 -10.51
C ILE A 284 -18.69 -0.72 -11.97
N ASN A 285 -19.72 0.07 -12.21
CA ASN A 285 -19.99 0.68 -13.50
C ASN A 285 -20.53 2.09 -13.27
N LEU A 286 -19.61 3.04 -13.12
CA LEU A 286 -19.92 4.41 -12.74
C LEU A 286 -19.41 5.38 -13.80
N THR A 287 -20.27 6.32 -14.16
CA THR A 287 -19.89 7.47 -14.98
C THR A 287 -20.09 8.70 -14.11
N LEU A 288 -19.00 9.39 -13.78
CA LEU A 288 -19.01 10.54 -12.89
C LEU A 288 -18.38 11.75 -13.56
N PRO A 289 -18.83 12.97 -13.28
CA PRO A 289 -18.13 14.16 -13.73
C PRO A 289 -16.74 14.22 -13.10
N ALA A 290 -15.77 14.77 -13.81
CA ALA A 290 -14.38 14.87 -13.41
C ALA A 290 -14.21 15.52 -12.02
N VAL A 291 -15.09 16.48 -11.67
CA VAL A 291 -15.13 17.12 -10.34
C VAL A 291 -15.33 16.15 -9.17
N ALA A 292 -15.83 14.94 -9.40
CA ALA A 292 -15.92 13.90 -8.37
C ALA A 292 -14.54 13.37 -7.94
N PHE A 293 -13.49 13.73 -8.67
CA PHE A 293 -12.11 13.34 -8.41
C PHE A 293 -11.22 14.57 -8.18
N PRO A 294 -10.14 14.46 -7.38
CA PRO A 294 -9.11 15.49 -7.30
C PRO A 294 -8.61 15.91 -8.69
N SER A 295 -8.34 17.21 -8.87
CA SER A 295 -8.00 17.79 -10.19
C SER A 295 -6.80 17.15 -10.89
N ALA A 296 -5.79 16.77 -10.11
CA ALA A 296 -4.62 16.07 -10.58
C ALA A 296 -4.95 14.70 -11.24
N LEU A 297 -6.05 14.04 -10.84
CA LEU A 297 -6.46 12.75 -11.42
C LEU A 297 -7.06 12.94 -12.80
N TRP A 298 -8.10 13.75 -12.95
CA TRP A 298 -8.77 13.89 -14.24
C TRP A 298 -7.93 14.63 -15.28
N SER A 299 -6.98 15.48 -14.87
CA SER A 299 -6.00 16.07 -15.79
C SER A 299 -5.11 15.01 -16.47
N SER A 300 -4.87 13.86 -15.82
CA SER A 300 -4.05 12.77 -16.40
C SER A 300 -4.72 12.08 -17.61
N LEU A 301 -6.05 12.16 -17.68
CA LEU A 301 -6.89 11.72 -18.80
C LEU A 301 -6.92 12.71 -19.97
N GLY A 302 -6.25 13.87 -19.83
CA GLY A 302 -6.35 14.96 -20.81
C GLY A 302 -7.66 15.73 -20.73
N LEU A 303 -8.44 15.55 -19.66
CA LEU A 303 -9.64 16.34 -19.42
C LEU A 303 -9.23 17.76 -18.99
N THR A 304 -9.92 18.75 -19.52
CA THR A 304 -9.64 20.18 -19.32
C THR A 304 -10.80 20.91 -18.62
N SER A 305 -11.94 20.23 -18.46
CA SER A 305 -13.11 20.74 -17.74
C SER A 305 -13.61 19.74 -16.70
N ASN A 306 -14.07 20.28 -15.58
CA ASN A 306 -14.69 19.56 -14.45
C ASN A 306 -15.99 18.84 -14.82
N GLU A 307 -16.63 19.21 -15.93
CA GLU A 307 -17.91 18.65 -16.41
C GLU A 307 -17.72 17.40 -17.27
N GLN A 308 -16.51 17.16 -17.78
CA GLN A 308 -16.23 15.98 -18.59
C GLN A 308 -16.33 14.70 -17.76
N LEU A 309 -16.75 13.61 -18.39
CA LEU A 309 -17.07 12.37 -17.69
C LEU A 309 -15.85 11.45 -17.57
N VAL A 310 -15.73 10.80 -16.42
CA VAL A 310 -14.79 9.72 -16.14
C VAL A 310 -15.61 8.45 -15.97
N HIS A 311 -15.23 7.41 -16.72
CA HIS A 311 -15.86 6.10 -16.65
C HIS A 311 -14.99 5.18 -15.80
N LEU A 312 -15.56 4.61 -14.74
CA LEU A 312 -14.96 3.56 -13.91
C LEU A 312 -15.73 2.27 -14.13
N PHE A 313 -15.03 1.25 -14.63
CA PHE A 313 -15.62 -0.06 -14.85
C PHE A 313 -14.73 -1.18 -14.30
N PHE A 314 -15.29 -2.01 -13.43
CA PHE A 314 -14.66 -3.21 -12.92
C PHE A 314 -15.72 -4.30 -12.72
N GLU A 315 -15.49 -5.47 -13.30
CA GLU A 315 -16.47 -6.58 -13.27
C GLU A 315 -16.59 -7.25 -11.91
N SER A 316 -15.56 -7.16 -11.07
CA SER A 316 -15.52 -7.81 -9.76
C SER A 316 -14.50 -7.18 -8.82
N SER A 317 -14.59 -7.54 -7.54
CA SER A 317 -13.64 -7.17 -6.48
C SER A 317 -12.22 -7.67 -6.75
N SER A 318 -12.06 -8.85 -7.35
CA SER A 318 -10.75 -9.37 -7.73
C SER A 318 -10.11 -8.59 -8.89
N VAL A 319 -10.90 -8.23 -9.90
CA VAL A 319 -10.44 -7.38 -11.03
C VAL A 319 -10.04 -5.99 -10.53
N MET A 320 -10.78 -5.41 -9.58
CA MET A 320 -10.39 -4.16 -8.91
C MET A 320 -9.04 -4.29 -8.19
N ALA A 321 -8.83 -5.39 -7.45
CA ALA A 321 -7.60 -5.62 -6.71
C ALA A 321 -6.41 -5.77 -7.66
N GLU A 322 -6.60 -6.52 -8.75
CA GLU A 322 -5.59 -6.68 -9.80
C GLU A 322 -5.26 -5.34 -10.47
N ASN A 323 -6.26 -4.52 -10.83
CA ASN A 323 -6.02 -3.19 -11.40
C ASN A 323 -5.25 -2.29 -10.41
N CYS A 324 -5.61 -2.30 -9.12
CA CYS A 324 -4.86 -1.61 -8.09
C CYS A 324 -3.39 -2.09 -8.01
N GLY A 325 -3.14 -3.39 -8.10
CA GLY A 325 -1.79 -3.94 -8.17
C GLY A 325 -1.03 -3.50 -9.43
N MET A 326 -1.61 -3.74 -10.60
CA MET A 326 -1.05 -3.41 -11.92
C MET A 326 -0.74 -1.93 -12.08
N SER A 327 -1.54 -1.06 -11.47
CA SER A 327 -1.30 0.38 -11.48
C SER A 327 0.04 0.78 -10.85
N ARG A 328 0.63 -0.07 -9.99
CA ARG A 328 1.98 0.14 -9.45
C ARG A 328 3.09 -0.19 -10.45
N LEU A 329 2.83 -1.11 -11.39
CA LEU A 329 3.71 -1.38 -12.54
C LEU A 329 3.65 -0.22 -13.53
N TRP A 330 2.45 0.24 -13.90
CA TRP A 330 2.28 1.41 -14.76
C TRP A 330 2.94 2.67 -14.16
N ALA A 331 2.82 2.84 -12.84
CA ALA A 331 3.48 3.92 -12.13
C ALA A 331 5.01 3.83 -12.14
N GLY A 332 5.60 2.66 -12.44
CA GLY A 332 7.05 2.42 -12.45
C GLY A 332 7.67 2.27 -11.05
N VAL A 333 6.88 1.98 -10.02
CA VAL A 333 7.35 1.98 -8.61
C VAL A 333 7.51 0.59 -8.00
N HIS A 334 7.00 -0.44 -8.66
CA HIS A 334 7.12 -1.85 -8.26
C HIS A 334 7.43 -2.75 -9.45
N PHE A 335 8.02 -3.91 -9.22
CA PHE A 335 8.18 -4.97 -10.22
C PHE A 335 7.02 -5.97 -10.16
N ARG A 336 6.77 -6.69 -11.26
CA ARG A 336 5.64 -7.61 -11.38
C ARG A 336 5.58 -8.66 -10.25
N PRO A 337 6.68 -9.33 -9.85
CA PRO A 337 6.65 -10.26 -8.73
C PRO A 337 6.20 -9.63 -7.40
N ALA A 338 6.50 -8.36 -7.17
CA ALA A 338 6.07 -7.67 -5.95
C ALA A 338 4.56 -7.41 -5.95
N VAL A 339 3.99 -7.15 -7.13
CA VAL A 339 2.56 -6.95 -7.31
C VAL A 339 1.79 -8.24 -7.13
N GLU A 340 2.19 -9.30 -7.83
CA GLU A 340 1.57 -10.63 -7.76
C GLU A 340 1.63 -11.21 -6.35
N GLU A 341 2.81 -11.15 -5.73
CA GLU A 341 2.97 -11.65 -4.37
C GLU A 341 2.23 -10.81 -3.34
N GLY A 342 2.13 -9.50 -3.56
CA GLY A 342 1.33 -8.63 -2.71
C GLY A 342 -0.15 -9.00 -2.76
N LEU A 343 -0.70 -9.27 -3.95
CA LEU A 343 -2.08 -9.74 -4.09
C LEU A 343 -2.27 -11.07 -3.35
N ARG A 344 -1.34 -12.01 -3.50
CA ARG A 344 -1.38 -13.31 -2.81
C ARG A 344 -1.33 -13.17 -1.29
N LEU A 345 -0.46 -12.31 -0.76
CA LEU A 345 -0.32 -12.10 0.69
C LEU A 345 -1.56 -11.46 1.33
N GLY A 346 -2.29 -10.64 0.57
CA GLY A 346 -3.52 -9.99 1.02
C GLY A 346 -4.70 -10.94 1.20
N GLN A 347 -4.68 -12.10 0.54
CA GLN A 347 -5.76 -13.09 0.59
C GLN A 347 -6.01 -13.62 2.02
N GLY A 348 -7.28 -13.76 2.37
CA GLY A 348 -7.79 -14.18 3.67
C GLY A 348 -7.73 -13.11 4.76
N LEU A 349 -7.09 -11.96 4.55
CA LEU A 349 -7.05 -10.88 5.55
C LEU A 349 -8.39 -10.16 5.67
N GLY A 350 -9.09 -9.95 4.54
CA GLY A 350 -10.40 -9.32 4.52
C GLY A 350 -11.46 -10.19 5.16
N ALA A 351 -11.42 -11.49 4.88
CA ALA A 351 -12.28 -12.48 5.51
C ALA A 351 -12.03 -12.61 7.02
N ALA A 352 -10.75 -12.69 7.45
CA ALA A 352 -10.40 -12.76 8.86
C ALA A 352 -10.90 -11.53 9.63
N ALA A 353 -10.76 -10.33 9.05
CA ALA A 353 -11.22 -9.10 9.67
C ALA A 353 -12.76 -9.02 9.76
N TRP A 354 -13.48 -9.49 8.74
CA TRP A 354 -14.94 -9.57 8.81
C TRP A 354 -15.40 -10.55 9.88
N ASN A 355 -14.86 -11.77 9.91
CA ASN A 355 -15.20 -12.77 10.93
C ASN A 355 -14.96 -12.23 12.35
N HIS A 356 -13.85 -11.51 12.55
CA HIS A 356 -13.55 -10.85 13.83
C HIS A 356 -14.64 -9.85 14.23
N VAL A 357 -15.14 -9.04 13.29
CA VAL A 357 -16.23 -8.10 13.55
C VAL A 357 -17.57 -8.80 13.76
N GLN A 358 -17.85 -9.89 13.03
CA GLN A 358 -19.06 -10.68 13.23
C GLN A 358 -19.13 -11.28 14.64
N ASP A 359 -18.02 -11.82 15.14
CA ASP A 359 -17.96 -12.31 16.52
C ASP A 359 -18.34 -11.21 17.52
N LEU A 360 -17.81 -9.99 17.35
CA LEU A 360 -18.15 -8.84 18.21
C LEU A 360 -19.65 -8.47 18.12
N ILE A 361 -20.23 -8.47 16.92
CA ILE A 361 -21.65 -8.17 16.71
C ILE A 361 -22.53 -9.21 17.39
N GLU A 362 -22.11 -10.48 17.35
CA GLU A 362 -22.83 -11.61 17.95
C GLU A 362 -22.55 -11.76 19.45
N GLY A 363 -21.83 -10.82 20.07
CA GLY A 363 -21.51 -10.81 21.49
C GLY A 363 -20.49 -11.86 21.91
N ARG A 364 -19.74 -12.42 20.96
CA ARG A 364 -18.63 -13.34 21.21
C ARG A 364 -17.31 -12.60 21.31
N VAL A 365 -16.40 -13.14 22.11
CA VAL A 365 -15.01 -12.70 22.12
C VAL A 365 -14.32 -13.29 20.88
N PRO A 366 -13.84 -12.47 19.93
CA PRO A 366 -13.18 -12.99 18.75
C PRO A 366 -11.87 -13.70 19.12
N PRO A 367 -11.48 -14.74 18.38
CA PRO A 367 -10.16 -15.35 18.52
C PRO A 367 -9.05 -14.29 18.40
N ASN A 368 -7.99 -14.45 19.20
CA ASN A 368 -6.81 -13.56 19.22
C ASN A 368 -7.10 -12.11 19.63
N CYS A 369 -8.28 -11.80 20.15
CA CYS A 369 -8.60 -10.45 20.61
C CYS A 369 -7.96 -10.12 21.95
N VAL A 370 -6.66 -9.80 21.95
CA VAL A 370 -5.90 -9.43 23.17
C VAL A 370 -6.46 -8.22 23.93
N ARG A 371 -7.27 -7.39 23.27
CA ARG A 371 -7.96 -6.24 23.87
C ARG A 371 -9.32 -6.59 24.48
N CYS A 372 -9.90 -7.73 24.10
CA CYS A 372 -11.22 -8.16 24.56
C CYS A 372 -11.16 -8.86 25.93
N ASP A 373 -10.00 -9.34 26.34
CA ASP A 373 -9.77 -9.99 27.64
C ASP A 373 -9.54 -8.99 28.79
N MET A 374 -9.59 -7.67 28.53
CA MET A 374 -9.38 -6.61 29.53
C MET A 374 -10.66 -6.08 30.17
N ALA A 375 -11.75 -6.85 30.15
CA ALA A 375 -13.06 -6.47 30.71
C ALA A 375 -13.23 -6.89 32.17
#